data_AF-A0A2V9V318-F1
#
_entry.id   AF-A0A2V9V318-F1
#
_cell.length_a   1.000
_cell.length_b   1.000
_cell.length_c   1.000
_cell.angle_alpha   90.00
_cell.angle_beta   90.00
_cell.angle_gamma   90.00
#
_symmetry.space_group_name_H-M   'P 1'
#
loop_
_entity.id
_entity.type
_entity.pdbx_description
1 polymer ?
#
loop_
_entity_poly.entity_id
_entity_poly.type
_entity_poly.pdbx_seq_one_letter_code
_entity_poly.pdbx_strand_id
1 'polypeptide(L)'
;MNSTGFYTAPGVLGNVPNLTINAPSVLDSQSSNAPAYVSLLSNLPVVTSALPAPLPVGSFTIAVGGSNFLNGAQIIFAGTMLPTTFISSTSLSATGTSAAAGTVALQVINPGTGSPTSNTLQVQVGSPNTGVTAAAAARFLEQSTFGPTTTSIPHVQQVGLQAFLNEQYSAPTSTYPAPGVNDNMDVVKQRFFTNALTGQDQLRQRVAWALAQIFVVSNQKIGDPSAFTSWMNMLQKDAFGNFSTLLNDVTLSPTMGHYLDMVRNDKPDPTSGREPNENYAREILQLFSIGLSQLNPDGTVQVDGNGIPIPTYTQDTIIGFAHVFTGWAYPTKAGQTASFYNGEYYGGPMIPFDAHHDPGDKLLLNGVTLPGGGTTQSDLTAALQNIAGHPNVGPFLSKQLI
;
A
#
# COMPACT_ATOMS: atom_id res chain seq x y z
N MET A 1 52.01 -10.67 -9.13
CA MET A 1 52.57 -9.71 -10.10
C MET A 1 53.71 -10.39 -10.84
N ASN A 2 53.93 -10.09 -12.11
CA ASN A 2 55.10 -10.56 -12.85
C ASN A 2 56.33 -9.69 -12.55
N SER A 3 57.48 -10.03 -13.15
CA SER A 3 58.76 -9.34 -12.98
C SER A 3 58.78 -7.87 -13.46
N THR A 4 57.72 -7.41 -14.14
CA THR A 4 57.53 -6.01 -14.57
C THR A 4 56.46 -5.26 -13.78
N GLY A 5 55.94 -5.85 -12.68
CA GLY A 5 54.98 -5.21 -11.80
C GLY A 5 53.51 -5.29 -12.25
N PHE A 6 53.20 -6.07 -13.31
CA PHE A 6 51.81 -6.27 -13.74
C PHE A 6 51.14 -7.40 -12.96
N TYR A 7 49.94 -7.14 -12.45
CA TYR A 7 49.07 -8.15 -11.87
C TYR A 7 48.18 -8.76 -12.94
N THR A 8 48.07 -10.10 -12.97
CA THR A 8 47.09 -10.83 -13.79
C THR A 8 46.09 -11.46 -12.84
N ALA A 9 44.81 -11.13 -13.00
CA ALA A 9 43.75 -11.66 -12.15
C ALA A 9 43.56 -13.18 -12.37
N PRO A 10 43.25 -13.96 -11.32
CA PRO A 10 42.94 -15.38 -11.46
C PRO A 10 41.63 -15.58 -12.22
N GLY A 11 41.53 -16.69 -12.97
CA GLY A 11 40.34 -17.01 -13.78
C GLY A 11 39.07 -17.31 -12.96
N VAL A 12 39.22 -17.56 -11.66
CA VAL A 12 38.12 -17.71 -10.68
C VAL A 12 38.46 -16.87 -9.45
N LEU A 13 37.58 -15.96 -9.08
CA LEU A 13 37.72 -15.15 -7.86
C LEU A 13 37.26 -15.96 -6.65
N GLY A 14 38.01 -15.90 -5.55
CA GLY A 14 37.55 -16.40 -4.25
C GLY A 14 36.57 -15.42 -3.59
N ASN A 15 35.87 -15.85 -2.53
CA ASN A 15 34.87 -15.08 -1.77
C ASN A 15 35.40 -13.84 -1.00
N VAL A 16 36.56 -13.30 -1.35
CA VAL A 16 37.15 -12.13 -0.68
C VAL A 16 36.74 -10.85 -1.41
N PRO A 17 35.99 -9.93 -0.76
CA PRO A 17 35.47 -8.72 -1.41
C PRO A 17 36.53 -7.64 -1.65
N ASN A 18 37.72 -7.79 -1.07
CA ASN A 18 38.82 -6.83 -1.20
C ASN A 18 40.14 -7.56 -1.46
N LEU A 19 40.90 -7.09 -2.46
CA LEU A 19 42.27 -7.50 -2.70
C LEU A 19 43.23 -6.40 -2.23
N THR A 20 44.26 -6.80 -1.48
CA THR A 20 45.38 -5.93 -1.13
C THR A 20 46.53 -6.22 -2.08
N ILE A 21 46.93 -5.21 -2.85
CA ILE A 21 48.12 -5.29 -3.72
C ILE A 21 49.28 -4.59 -3.01
N ASN A 22 50.32 -5.36 -2.70
CA ASN A 22 51.58 -4.84 -2.14
C ASN A 22 52.66 -4.85 -3.22
N ALA A 23 53.30 -3.70 -3.46
CA ALA A 23 54.43 -3.55 -4.37
C ALA A 23 55.68 -3.07 -3.60
N PRO A 24 56.41 -3.97 -2.91
CA PRO A 24 57.63 -3.59 -2.20
C PRO A 24 58.76 -3.27 -3.19
N SER A 25 59.54 -2.23 -2.93
CA SER A 25 60.79 -1.99 -3.65
C SER A 25 61.81 -3.07 -3.28
N VAL A 26 62.43 -3.70 -4.28
CA VAL A 26 63.54 -4.64 -4.06
C VAL A 26 64.91 -3.95 -4.00
N LEU A 27 64.97 -2.65 -4.29
CA LEU A 27 66.20 -1.85 -4.33
C LEU A 27 66.37 -0.92 -3.12
N ASP A 28 65.28 -0.63 -2.40
CA ASP A 28 65.29 0.25 -1.24
C ASP A 28 64.56 -0.40 -0.06
N SER A 29 65.34 -0.87 0.91
CA SER A 29 64.87 -1.51 2.14
C SER A 29 64.22 -0.55 3.14
N GLN A 30 64.30 0.77 2.91
CA GLN A 30 63.65 1.81 3.70
C GLN A 30 62.34 2.30 3.07
N SER A 31 61.97 1.81 1.88
CA SER A 31 60.72 2.22 1.22
C SER A 31 59.49 1.77 2.03
N SER A 32 58.56 2.70 2.25
CA SER A 32 57.29 2.41 2.91
C SER A 32 56.32 1.78 1.92
N ASN A 33 55.78 0.60 2.25
CA ASN A 33 54.73 -0.04 1.47
C ASN A 33 53.44 0.79 1.57
N ALA A 34 52.96 1.33 0.45
CA ALA A 34 51.61 1.88 0.35
C ALA A 34 50.69 0.80 -0.26
N PRO A 35 49.82 0.14 0.52
CA PRO A 35 48.89 -0.83 -0.04
C PRO A 35 47.89 -0.14 -0.97
N ALA A 36 47.69 -0.70 -2.16
CA ALA A 36 46.56 -0.34 -3.01
C ALA A 36 45.39 -1.30 -2.72
N TYR A 37 44.22 -0.73 -2.44
CA TYR A 37 42.99 -1.50 -2.21
C TYR A 37 42.20 -1.58 -3.50
N VAL A 38 41.84 -2.80 -3.89
CA VAL A 38 40.88 -3.06 -4.98
C VAL A 38 39.65 -3.71 -4.36
N SER A 39 38.53 -3.00 -4.36
CA SER A 39 37.23 -3.57 -4.02
C SER A 39 36.69 -4.33 -5.22
N LEU A 40 36.44 -5.63 -5.03
CA LEU A 40 35.78 -6.47 -6.02
C LEU A 40 34.28 -6.30 -5.82
N LEU A 41 33.63 -5.55 -6.71
CA LEU A 41 32.18 -5.47 -6.74
C LEU A 41 31.62 -6.86 -7.06
N SER A 42 30.80 -7.42 -6.17
CA SER A 42 30.06 -8.64 -6.45
C SER A 42 29.11 -8.38 -7.62
N ASN A 43 29.54 -8.78 -8.82
CA ASN A 43 28.82 -8.60 -10.06
C ASN A 43 27.91 -9.80 -10.36
N LEU A 44 27.59 -10.62 -9.36
CA LEU A 44 26.65 -11.74 -9.51
C LEU A 44 25.23 -11.18 -9.66
N PRO A 45 24.61 -11.26 -10.85
CA PRO A 45 23.24 -10.81 -11.02
C PRO A 45 22.29 -11.73 -10.25
N VAL A 46 21.20 -11.17 -9.73
CA VAL A 46 20.10 -11.95 -9.15
C VAL A 46 18.85 -11.63 -9.93
N VAL A 47 18.10 -12.66 -10.31
CA VAL A 47 16.82 -12.51 -11.00
C VAL A 47 15.71 -12.83 -10.03
N THR A 48 14.75 -11.91 -9.92
CA THR A 48 13.61 -12.03 -8.99
C THR A 48 12.27 -12.09 -9.72
N SER A 49 12.18 -11.56 -10.94
CA SER A 49 10.94 -11.54 -11.71
C SER A 49 11.19 -11.50 -13.21
N ALA A 50 10.21 -11.97 -13.97
CA ALA A 50 10.12 -11.83 -15.40
C ALA A 50 8.67 -11.56 -15.77
N LEU A 51 8.39 -10.53 -16.54
CA LEU A 51 7.05 -10.12 -16.93
C LEU A 51 6.96 -9.97 -18.46
N PRO A 52 5.85 -10.38 -19.08
CA PRO A 52 4.68 -11.02 -18.47
C PRO A 52 4.98 -12.45 -17.97
N ALA A 53 4.20 -12.92 -16.99
CA ALA A 53 4.32 -14.28 -16.43
C ALA A 53 2.92 -14.92 -16.34
N PRO A 54 2.53 -15.81 -17.28
CA PRO A 54 3.41 -16.46 -18.24
C PRO A 54 3.80 -15.55 -19.42
N LEU A 55 4.81 -15.97 -20.20
CA LEU A 55 5.12 -15.41 -21.51
C LEU A 55 4.21 -16.05 -22.56
N PRO A 56 3.83 -15.34 -23.63
CA PRO A 56 3.00 -15.94 -24.68
C PRO A 56 3.81 -16.93 -25.54
N VAL A 57 3.12 -17.93 -26.09
CA VAL A 57 3.63 -18.72 -27.22
C VAL A 57 3.74 -17.82 -28.46
N GLY A 58 4.83 -17.95 -29.22
CA GLY A 58 5.20 -17.07 -30.30
C GLY A 58 6.20 -16.00 -29.86
N SER A 59 6.22 -14.86 -30.55
CA SER A 59 7.08 -13.73 -30.21
C SER A 59 6.59 -13.00 -28.97
N PHE A 60 7.52 -12.61 -28.10
CA PHE A 60 7.23 -11.87 -26.88
C PHE A 60 8.29 -10.80 -26.59
N THR A 61 7.88 -9.79 -25.80
CA THR A 61 8.80 -8.90 -25.09
C THR A 61 8.79 -9.27 -23.63
N ILE A 62 9.97 -9.37 -23.01
CA ILE A 62 10.15 -9.75 -21.61
C ILE A 62 10.90 -8.66 -20.87
N ALA A 63 10.35 -8.24 -19.73
CA ALA A 63 11.02 -7.39 -18.75
C ALA A 63 11.51 -8.26 -17.58
N VAL A 64 12.80 -8.23 -17.27
CA VAL A 64 13.41 -9.01 -16.19
C VAL A 64 13.81 -8.07 -15.06
N GLY A 65 13.26 -8.32 -13.87
CA GLY A 65 13.57 -7.59 -12.64
C GLY A 65 14.55 -8.36 -11.76
N GLY A 66 15.43 -7.64 -11.08
CA GLY A 66 16.46 -8.23 -10.25
C GLY A 66 17.39 -7.23 -9.60
N SER A 67 18.64 -7.64 -9.36
CA SER A 67 19.70 -6.78 -8.82
C SER A 67 21.05 -7.06 -9.46
N ASN A 68 21.94 -6.06 -9.39
CA ASN A 68 23.32 -6.11 -9.90
C ASN A 68 23.41 -6.36 -11.42
N PHE A 69 22.43 -5.97 -12.21
CA PHE A 69 22.56 -5.98 -13.66
C PHE A 69 23.56 -4.91 -14.11
N LEU A 70 24.40 -5.26 -15.09
CA LEU A 70 25.35 -4.34 -15.69
C LEU A 70 24.93 -3.98 -17.13
N ASN A 71 25.37 -2.83 -17.62
CA ASN A 71 25.20 -2.48 -19.02
C ASN A 71 25.92 -3.51 -19.91
N GLY A 72 25.19 -4.14 -20.81
CA GLY A 72 25.66 -5.27 -21.62
C GLY A 72 25.27 -6.66 -21.09
N ALA A 73 24.50 -6.76 -20.00
CA ALA A 73 23.94 -8.02 -19.53
C ALA A 73 23.04 -8.69 -20.60
N GLN A 74 22.99 -10.02 -20.61
CA GLN A 74 22.14 -10.78 -21.53
C GLN A 74 21.19 -11.69 -20.76
N ILE A 75 19.98 -11.90 -21.30
CA ILE A 75 19.02 -12.86 -20.76
C ILE A 75 19.29 -14.21 -21.41
N ILE A 76 19.35 -15.28 -20.63
CA ILE A 76 19.39 -16.66 -21.13
C ILE A 76 17.98 -17.24 -20.93
N PHE A 77 17.27 -17.48 -22.02
CA PHE A 77 15.90 -18.01 -22.03
C PHE A 77 15.86 -19.35 -22.75
N ALA A 78 15.44 -20.43 -22.06
CA ALA A 78 15.51 -21.79 -22.58
C ALA A 78 16.92 -22.18 -23.10
N GLY A 79 17.98 -21.64 -22.48
CA GLY A 79 19.37 -21.81 -22.94
C GLY A 79 19.78 -20.91 -24.12
N THR A 80 18.86 -20.12 -24.68
CA THR A 80 19.15 -19.18 -25.78
C THR A 80 19.47 -17.79 -25.24
N MET A 81 20.55 -17.18 -25.71
CA MET A 81 20.91 -15.81 -25.33
C MET A 81 20.05 -14.80 -26.10
N LEU A 82 19.33 -13.96 -25.36
CA LEU A 82 18.56 -12.84 -25.89
C LEU A 82 19.35 -11.54 -25.69
N PRO A 83 19.57 -10.74 -26.75
CA PRO A 83 20.05 -9.37 -26.62
C PRO A 83 19.11 -8.57 -25.73
N THR A 84 19.66 -7.74 -24.85
CA THR A 84 18.86 -6.92 -23.94
C THR A 84 19.05 -5.44 -24.18
N THR A 85 18.03 -4.66 -23.81
CA THR A 85 18.15 -3.24 -23.50
C THR A 85 18.34 -3.10 -21.99
N PHE A 86 19.45 -2.49 -21.57
CA PHE A 86 19.71 -2.15 -20.18
C PHE A 86 18.83 -0.96 -19.77
N ILE A 87 17.95 -1.14 -18.79
CA ILE A 87 17.10 -0.07 -18.25
C ILE A 87 17.74 0.50 -16.99
N SER A 88 18.10 -0.37 -16.04
CA SER A 88 18.78 -0.01 -14.79
C SER A 88 19.56 -1.20 -14.23
N SER A 89 20.28 -1.01 -13.12
CA SER A 89 20.94 -2.10 -12.39
C SER A 89 19.98 -3.13 -11.80
N THR A 90 18.67 -2.91 -11.93
CA THR A 90 17.61 -3.78 -11.44
C THR A 90 16.60 -4.18 -12.51
N SER A 91 16.77 -3.72 -13.76
CA SER A 91 15.80 -3.97 -14.85
C SER A 91 16.46 -4.11 -16.23
N LEU A 92 16.08 -5.17 -16.96
CA LEU A 92 16.43 -5.44 -18.35
C LEU A 92 15.16 -5.68 -19.18
N SER A 93 15.22 -5.38 -20.47
CA SER A 93 14.17 -5.77 -21.44
C SER A 93 14.77 -6.53 -22.62
N ALA A 94 14.08 -7.54 -23.14
CA ALA A 94 14.48 -8.26 -24.35
C ALA A 94 13.26 -8.70 -25.17
N THR A 95 13.49 -9.11 -26.41
CA THR A 95 12.50 -9.81 -27.22
C THR A 95 12.95 -11.25 -27.44
N GLY A 96 12.00 -12.18 -27.45
CA GLY A 96 12.25 -13.60 -27.61
C GLY A 96 11.11 -14.30 -28.35
N THR A 97 11.27 -15.58 -28.60
CA THR A 97 10.22 -16.44 -29.16
C THR A 97 10.16 -17.75 -28.39
N SER A 98 8.97 -18.29 -28.19
CA SER A 98 8.78 -19.66 -27.71
C SER A 98 7.85 -20.42 -28.64
N ALA A 99 8.24 -21.63 -29.05
CA ALA A 99 7.45 -22.45 -29.96
C ALA A 99 6.30 -23.20 -29.27
N ALA A 100 6.39 -23.42 -27.95
CA ALA A 100 5.43 -24.22 -27.21
C ALA A 100 5.18 -23.65 -25.81
N ALA A 101 4.01 -23.98 -25.26
CA ALA A 101 3.70 -23.75 -23.87
C ALA A 101 4.51 -24.70 -22.97
N GLY A 102 4.83 -24.26 -21.76
CA GLY A 102 5.58 -25.03 -20.78
C GLY A 102 6.39 -24.14 -19.84
N THR A 103 7.02 -24.77 -18.85
CA THR A 103 7.94 -24.09 -17.94
C THR A 103 9.33 -24.00 -18.57
N VAL A 104 9.93 -22.81 -18.54
CA VAL A 104 11.23 -22.51 -19.13
C VAL A 104 12.14 -21.89 -18.08
N ALA A 105 13.42 -22.26 -18.10
CA ALA A 105 14.44 -21.65 -17.27
C ALA A 105 14.87 -20.28 -17.84
N LEU A 106 14.93 -19.27 -16.97
CA LEU A 106 15.45 -17.94 -17.24
C LEU A 106 16.59 -17.60 -16.30
N GLN A 107 17.68 -17.06 -16.86
CA GLN A 107 18.82 -16.52 -16.11
C GLN A 107 19.30 -15.20 -16.75
N VAL A 108 20.10 -14.43 -16.01
CA VAL A 108 20.82 -13.26 -16.53
C VAL A 108 22.32 -13.49 -16.38
N ILE A 109 23.08 -13.13 -17.40
CA ILE A 109 24.54 -13.16 -17.40
C ILE A 109 25.10 -11.74 -17.57
N ASN A 110 26.00 -11.34 -16.68
CA ASN A 110 26.67 -10.04 -16.77
C ASN A 110 27.94 -10.11 -17.63
N PRO A 111 28.30 -9.03 -18.34
CA PRO A 111 29.56 -8.93 -19.07
C PRO A 111 30.76 -8.89 -18.13
N GLY A 112 31.93 -9.34 -18.61
CA GLY A 112 33.19 -9.33 -17.87
C GLY A 112 33.86 -10.70 -17.77
N THR A 113 35.09 -10.72 -17.24
CA THR A 113 35.87 -11.95 -17.03
C THR A 113 35.14 -12.89 -16.06
N GLY A 114 34.86 -14.13 -16.48
CA GLY A 114 34.13 -15.12 -15.70
C GLY A 114 32.61 -15.08 -15.84
N SER A 115 32.05 -14.08 -16.54
CA SER A 115 30.64 -13.96 -16.96
C SER A 115 29.63 -14.56 -15.96
N PRO A 116 29.51 -13.97 -14.75
CA PRO A 116 28.70 -14.55 -13.69
C PRO A 116 27.23 -14.60 -14.09
N THR A 117 26.61 -15.76 -13.85
CA THR A 117 25.21 -16.05 -14.19
C THR A 117 24.37 -16.11 -12.93
N SER A 118 23.15 -15.58 -12.99
CA SER A 118 22.22 -15.53 -11.87
C SER A 118 21.69 -16.90 -11.43
N ASN A 119 20.93 -16.88 -10.32
CA ASN A 119 19.96 -17.93 -10.02
C ASN A 119 19.01 -18.17 -11.20
N THR A 120 18.47 -19.38 -11.30
CA THR A 120 17.43 -19.74 -12.28
C THR A 120 16.06 -19.31 -11.79
N LEU A 121 15.35 -18.49 -12.59
CA LEU A 121 13.93 -18.22 -12.43
C LEU A 121 13.14 -19.13 -13.38
N GLN A 122 12.16 -19.87 -12.86
CA GLN A 122 11.26 -20.67 -13.69
C GLN A 122 10.13 -19.78 -14.21
N VAL A 123 10.07 -19.58 -15.53
CA VAL A 123 9.04 -18.78 -16.19
C VAL A 123 8.07 -19.68 -16.94
N GLN A 124 6.79 -19.44 -16.78
CA GLN A 124 5.77 -20.17 -17.52
C GLN A 124 5.62 -19.57 -18.92
N VAL A 125 5.41 -20.40 -19.94
CA VAL A 125 5.00 -20.01 -21.29
C VAL A 125 3.63 -20.63 -21.54
N GLY A 126 2.68 -19.84 -22.04
CA GLY A 126 1.32 -20.32 -22.31
C GLY A 126 0.70 -19.64 -23.53
N SER A 127 -0.34 -20.25 -24.10
CA SER A 127 -1.16 -19.55 -25.09
C SER A 127 -1.98 -18.45 -24.40
N PRO A 128 -2.21 -17.29 -25.05
CA PRO A 128 -3.19 -16.34 -24.57
C PRO A 128 -4.54 -17.03 -24.37
N ASN A 129 -5.24 -16.71 -23.28
CA ASN A 129 -6.64 -17.09 -23.12
C ASN A 129 -7.45 -16.34 -24.19
N THR A 130 -7.85 -17.04 -25.24
CA THR A 130 -8.59 -16.47 -26.38
C THR A 130 -9.94 -15.87 -25.98
N GLY A 131 -10.41 -16.11 -24.75
CA GLY A 131 -11.61 -15.49 -24.18
C GLY A 131 -11.47 -14.01 -23.78
N VAL A 132 -10.25 -13.45 -23.69
CA VAL A 132 -10.04 -12.04 -23.32
C VAL A 132 -9.36 -11.27 -24.46
N THR A 133 -10.10 -10.34 -25.06
CA THR A 133 -9.55 -9.45 -26.10
C THR A 133 -8.66 -8.37 -25.48
N ALA A 134 -7.75 -7.79 -26.28
CA ALA A 134 -6.88 -6.71 -25.81
C ALA A 134 -7.68 -5.50 -25.32
N ALA A 135 -8.80 -5.18 -25.98
CA ALA A 135 -9.70 -4.11 -25.55
C ALA A 135 -10.41 -4.42 -24.23
N ALA A 136 -10.84 -5.66 -24.02
CA ALA A 136 -11.42 -6.09 -22.75
C ALA A 136 -10.39 -6.06 -21.61
N ALA A 137 -9.16 -6.53 -21.87
CA ALA A 137 -8.05 -6.45 -20.92
C ALA A 137 -7.69 -5.00 -20.56
N ALA A 138 -7.60 -4.11 -21.56
CA ALA A 138 -7.32 -2.69 -21.33
C ALA A 138 -8.39 -2.03 -20.45
N ARG A 139 -9.68 -2.21 -20.78
CA ARG A 139 -10.80 -1.68 -19.99
C ARG A 139 -10.81 -2.22 -18.56
N PHE A 140 -10.53 -3.51 -18.40
CA PHE A 140 -10.44 -4.12 -17.09
C PHE A 140 -9.30 -3.49 -16.26
N LEU A 141 -8.13 -3.28 -16.86
CA LEU A 141 -6.98 -2.63 -16.21
C LEU A 141 -7.26 -1.16 -15.86
N GLU A 142 -8.00 -0.41 -16.70
CA GLU A 142 -8.43 0.95 -16.36
C GLU A 142 -9.29 1.01 -15.07
N GLN A 143 -9.98 -0.09 -14.75
CA GLN A 143 -10.81 -0.21 -13.55
C GLN A 143 -10.03 -0.81 -12.37
N SER A 144 -9.14 -1.77 -12.63
CA SER A 144 -8.45 -2.56 -11.60
C SER A 144 -7.04 -2.07 -11.27
N THR A 145 -6.48 -1.10 -12.01
CA THR A 145 -5.13 -0.53 -11.79
C THR A 145 -5.14 1.00 -11.99
N PHE A 146 -3.96 1.63 -11.99
CA PHE A 146 -3.80 3.03 -12.42
C PHE A 146 -3.69 3.22 -13.95
N GLY A 147 -3.97 2.16 -14.72
CA GLY A 147 -4.00 2.18 -16.17
C GLY A 147 -3.30 0.97 -16.79
N PRO A 148 -3.70 0.60 -18.02
CA PRO A 148 -3.03 -0.47 -18.75
C PRO A 148 -1.63 -0.05 -19.19
N THR A 149 -0.74 -1.05 -19.26
CA THR A 149 0.61 -0.94 -19.79
C THR A 149 0.78 -1.90 -20.96
N THR A 150 1.83 -1.70 -21.76
CA THR A 150 2.18 -2.60 -22.87
C THR A 150 2.47 -4.04 -22.41
N THR A 151 2.78 -4.24 -21.12
CA THR A 151 3.05 -5.56 -20.53
C THR A 151 1.83 -6.17 -19.83
N SER A 152 0.95 -5.36 -19.23
CA SER A 152 -0.20 -5.85 -18.47
C SER A 152 -1.36 -6.31 -19.36
N ILE A 153 -1.58 -5.68 -20.52
CA ILE A 153 -2.63 -6.14 -21.46
C ILE A 153 -2.36 -7.59 -21.91
N PRO A 154 -1.18 -7.93 -22.47
CA PRO A 154 -0.89 -9.32 -22.86
C PRO A 154 -0.98 -10.29 -21.68
N HIS A 155 -0.54 -9.86 -20.49
CA HIS A 155 -0.62 -10.68 -19.28
C HIS A 155 -2.07 -11.03 -18.91
N VAL A 156 -2.97 -10.04 -18.85
CA VAL A 156 -4.40 -10.28 -18.57
C VAL A 156 -5.05 -11.12 -19.66
N GLN A 157 -4.71 -10.90 -20.94
CA GLN A 157 -5.19 -11.77 -22.02
C GLN A 157 -4.73 -13.22 -21.84
N GLN A 158 -3.63 -13.44 -21.15
CA GLN A 158 -3.06 -14.76 -20.96
C GLN A 158 -3.60 -15.48 -19.73
N VAL A 159 -3.59 -14.83 -18.57
CA VAL A 159 -4.07 -15.44 -17.32
C VAL A 159 -5.59 -15.37 -17.18
N GLY A 160 -6.23 -14.41 -17.86
CA GLY A 160 -7.65 -14.10 -17.72
C GLY A 160 -7.93 -13.19 -16.51
N LEU A 161 -9.11 -12.55 -16.51
CA LEU A 161 -9.46 -11.51 -15.52
C LEU A 161 -9.39 -12.02 -14.07
N GLN A 162 -9.97 -13.20 -13.79
CA GLN A 162 -10.02 -13.74 -12.43
C GLN A 162 -8.64 -14.13 -11.89
N ALA A 163 -7.79 -14.72 -12.73
CA ALA A 163 -6.44 -15.09 -12.31
C ALA A 163 -5.60 -13.84 -12.01
N PHE A 164 -5.73 -12.78 -12.81
CA PHE A 164 -5.09 -11.50 -12.53
C PHE A 164 -5.57 -10.92 -11.18
N LEU A 165 -6.87 -10.96 -10.87
CA LEU A 165 -7.36 -10.53 -9.55
C LEU A 165 -6.71 -11.34 -8.41
N ASN A 166 -6.60 -12.67 -8.58
CA ASN A 166 -5.95 -13.53 -7.57
C ASN A 166 -4.47 -13.17 -7.35
N GLU A 167 -3.74 -12.84 -8.41
CA GLU A 167 -2.37 -12.32 -8.31
C GLU A 167 -2.34 -11.00 -7.55
N GLN A 168 -3.26 -10.07 -7.84
CA GLN A 168 -3.35 -8.78 -7.15
C GLN A 168 -3.72 -8.91 -5.67
N TYR A 169 -4.59 -9.86 -5.30
CA TYR A 169 -4.90 -10.15 -3.90
C TYR A 169 -3.69 -10.71 -3.15
N SER A 170 -2.85 -11.49 -3.84
CA SER A 170 -1.67 -12.14 -3.27
C SER A 170 -0.39 -11.30 -3.34
N ALA A 171 -0.39 -10.21 -4.11
CA ALA A 171 0.76 -9.35 -4.31
C ALA A 171 1.24 -8.74 -2.98
N PRO A 172 2.56 -8.73 -2.69
CA PRO A 172 3.07 -8.07 -1.50
C PRO A 172 2.69 -6.59 -1.49
N THR A 173 2.16 -6.13 -0.37
CA THR A 173 1.68 -4.75 -0.19
C THR A 173 2.83 -3.75 -0.36
N SER A 174 2.65 -2.78 -1.26
CA SER A 174 3.51 -1.59 -1.28
C SER A 174 3.25 -0.78 -0.01
N THR A 175 4.27 -0.11 0.54
CA THR A 175 4.12 0.61 1.82
C THR A 175 4.42 2.10 1.69
N TYR A 176 3.92 2.87 2.65
CA TYR A 176 4.35 4.23 2.91
C TYR A 176 5.34 4.22 4.07
N PRO A 177 6.66 4.40 3.82
CA PRO A 177 7.65 4.40 4.89
C PRO A 177 7.39 5.51 5.90
N ALA A 178 7.80 5.28 7.14
CA ALA A 178 7.82 6.33 8.16
C ALA A 178 8.69 7.50 7.67
N PRO A 179 8.18 8.76 7.71
CA PRO A 179 8.95 9.93 7.34
C PRO A 179 10.14 10.14 8.28
N GLY A 180 11.22 10.73 7.76
CA GLY A 180 12.31 11.27 8.55
C GLY A 180 11.90 12.54 9.30
N VAL A 181 12.74 12.95 10.27
CA VAL A 181 12.46 14.10 11.16
C VAL A 181 12.26 15.43 10.41
N ASN A 182 12.88 15.58 9.24
CA ASN A 182 12.83 16.80 8.44
C ASN A 182 11.97 16.66 7.17
N ASP A 183 11.29 15.52 7.00
CA ASP A 183 10.44 15.29 5.84
C ASP A 183 9.15 16.09 5.95
N ASN A 184 8.57 16.42 4.81
CA ASN A 184 7.29 17.10 4.69
C ASN A 184 6.32 16.27 3.84
N MET A 185 5.14 16.83 3.51
CA MET A 185 4.12 16.10 2.74
C MET A 185 4.58 15.61 1.35
N ASP A 186 5.68 16.14 0.80
CA ASP A 186 6.16 15.75 -0.53
C ASP A 186 6.64 14.30 -0.56
N VAL A 187 7.16 13.75 0.55
CA VAL A 187 7.54 12.32 0.59
C VAL A 187 6.33 11.40 0.46
N VAL A 188 5.18 11.81 0.99
CA VAL A 188 3.92 11.08 0.89
C VAL A 188 3.40 11.13 -0.54
N LYS A 189 3.41 12.31 -1.16
CA LYS A 189 2.99 12.50 -2.57
C LYS A 189 3.88 11.72 -3.53
N GLN A 190 5.21 11.80 -3.35
CA GLN A 190 6.16 11.06 -4.17
C GLN A 190 5.96 9.54 -4.03
N ARG A 191 5.72 9.06 -2.81
CA ARG A 191 5.45 7.65 -2.57
C ARG A 191 4.14 7.20 -3.24
N PHE A 192 3.08 8.02 -3.20
CA PHE A 192 1.85 7.74 -3.93
C PHE A 192 2.11 7.51 -5.43
N PHE A 193 2.80 8.44 -6.10
CA PHE A 193 3.09 8.28 -7.52
C PHE A 193 3.99 7.09 -7.81
N THR A 194 4.96 6.80 -6.93
CA THR A 194 5.81 5.62 -7.06
C THR A 194 4.98 4.34 -7.01
N ASN A 195 4.10 4.20 -6.01
CA ASN A 195 3.25 3.01 -5.88
C ASN A 195 2.24 2.91 -7.03
N ALA A 196 1.64 4.03 -7.44
CA ALA A 196 0.69 4.07 -8.55
C ALA A 196 1.35 3.67 -9.88
N LEU A 197 2.57 4.12 -10.16
CA LEU A 197 3.25 3.87 -11.44
C LEU A 197 3.98 2.53 -11.50
N THR A 198 4.53 2.06 -10.37
CA THR A 198 5.45 0.91 -10.37
C THR A 198 5.10 -0.18 -9.35
N GLY A 199 4.12 0.03 -8.49
CA GLY A 199 3.72 -0.95 -7.48
C GLY A 199 3.12 -2.22 -8.10
N GLN A 200 3.44 -3.39 -7.54
CA GLN A 200 2.97 -4.69 -8.04
C GLN A 200 1.50 -5.00 -7.66
N ASP A 201 1.01 -4.35 -6.60
CA ASP A 201 -0.30 -4.52 -5.96
C ASP A 201 -1.29 -3.42 -6.41
N GLN A 202 -1.30 -3.14 -7.72
CA GLN A 202 -2.09 -2.07 -8.35
C GLN A 202 -3.56 -2.02 -7.91
N LEU A 203 -4.23 -3.18 -7.80
CA LEU A 203 -5.62 -3.21 -7.33
C LEU A 203 -5.75 -2.70 -5.89
N ARG A 204 -4.81 -3.07 -5.00
CA ARG A 204 -4.79 -2.62 -3.61
C ARG A 204 -4.57 -1.11 -3.55
N GLN A 205 -3.65 -0.59 -4.36
CA GLN A 205 -3.41 0.85 -4.46
C GLN A 205 -4.65 1.59 -4.97
N ARG A 206 -5.33 1.03 -5.97
CA ARG A 206 -6.55 1.61 -6.55
C ARG A 206 -7.71 1.65 -5.55
N VAL A 207 -7.92 0.55 -4.81
CA VAL A 207 -8.95 0.49 -3.76
C VAL A 207 -8.61 1.42 -2.60
N ALA A 208 -7.36 1.41 -2.10
CA ALA A 208 -6.94 2.32 -1.03
C ALA A 208 -7.12 3.80 -1.43
N TRP A 209 -6.86 4.14 -2.70
CA TRP A 209 -7.12 5.48 -3.22
C TRP A 209 -8.62 5.82 -3.23
N ALA A 210 -9.48 4.90 -3.69
CA ALA A 210 -10.93 5.11 -3.65
C ALA A 210 -11.43 5.28 -2.20
N LEU A 211 -10.94 4.47 -1.27
CA LEU A 211 -11.26 4.63 0.16
C LEU A 211 -10.79 5.98 0.70
N ALA A 212 -9.64 6.49 0.28
CA ALA A 212 -9.16 7.82 0.67
C ALA A 212 -10.02 8.98 0.12
N GLN A 213 -10.80 8.73 -0.94
CA GLN A 213 -11.78 9.70 -1.46
C GLN A 213 -13.13 9.63 -0.72
N ILE A 214 -13.41 8.51 -0.05
CA ILE A 214 -14.62 8.34 0.78
C ILE A 214 -14.33 8.84 2.20
N PHE A 215 -13.29 8.30 2.83
CA PHE A 215 -12.82 8.68 4.17
C PHE A 215 -11.79 9.81 4.03
N VAL A 216 -12.26 11.00 3.69
CA VAL A 216 -11.38 12.13 3.38
C VAL A 216 -10.71 12.70 4.64
N VAL A 217 -9.44 13.12 4.49
CA VAL A 217 -8.67 13.89 5.47
C VAL A 217 -7.91 15.02 4.76
N SER A 218 -7.59 16.12 5.45
CA SER A 218 -6.97 17.29 4.82
C SER A 218 -5.61 17.66 5.38
N ASN A 219 -4.64 17.84 4.47
CA ASN A 219 -3.31 18.36 4.81
C ASN A 219 -3.35 19.80 5.33
N GLN A 220 -4.40 20.57 5.00
CA GLN A 220 -4.55 21.94 5.51
C GLN A 220 -4.82 21.99 7.02
N LYS A 221 -5.41 20.93 7.58
CA LYS A 221 -5.67 20.82 9.02
C LYS A 221 -4.57 20.06 9.75
N ILE A 222 -4.14 18.92 9.19
CA ILE A 222 -3.21 18.00 9.89
C ILE A 222 -1.74 18.37 9.69
N GLY A 223 -1.32 18.67 8.45
CA GLY A 223 0.06 19.08 8.14
C GLY A 223 1.20 18.07 8.39
N ASP A 224 0.98 16.97 9.09
CA ASP A 224 2.02 15.99 9.49
C ASP A 224 2.12 14.81 8.51
N PRO A 225 3.28 14.57 7.85
CA PRO A 225 3.45 13.44 6.93
C PRO A 225 3.32 12.06 7.61
N SER A 226 3.61 11.94 8.90
CA SER A 226 3.46 10.70 9.67
C SER A 226 1.98 10.30 9.79
N ALA A 227 1.08 11.29 9.86
CA ALA A 227 -0.35 11.06 9.85
C ALA A 227 -0.79 10.44 8.52
N PHE A 228 -0.35 11.00 7.39
CA PHE A 228 -0.76 10.52 6.07
C PHE A 228 -0.11 9.20 5.66
N THR A 229 1.14 8.94 6.06
CA THR A 229 1.78 7.63 5.82
C THR A 229 1.05 6.52 6.61
N SER A 230 0.70 6.79 7.87
CA SER A 230 -0.08 5.85 8.69
C SER A 230 -1.49 5.65 8.13
N TRP A 231 -2.14 6.73 7.69
CA TRP A 231 -3.46 6.70 7.03
C TRP A 231 -3.46 5.83 5.78
N MET A 232 -2.53 6.07 4.86
CA MET A 232 -2.45 5.30 3.61
C MET A 232 -2.10 3.83 3.86
N ASN A 233 -1.23 3.53 4.84
CA ASN A 233 -0.92 2.14 5.21
C ASN A 233 -2.15 1.42 5.79
N MET A 234 -2.95 2.08 6.62
CA MET A 234 -4.20 1.52 7.14
C MET A 234 -5.20 1.22 6.02
N LEU A 235 -5.44 2.16 5.11
CA LEU A 235 -6.36 1.94 3.98
C LEU A 235 -5.90 0.81 3.04
N GLN A 236 -4.60 0.64 2.82
CA GLN A 236 -4.05 -0.47 2.02
C GLN A 236 -4.21 -1.83 2.70
N LYS A 237 -4.06 -1.87 4.03
CA LYS A 237 -4.26 -3.08 4.84
C LYS A 237 -5.71 -3.55 4.73
N ASP A 238 -6.66 -2.61 4.78
CA ASP A 238 -8.09 -2.92 4.79
C ASP A 238 -8.74 -2.94 3.40
N ALA A 239 -7.98 -2.67 2.33
CA ALA A 239 -8.46 -2.60 0.96
C ALA A 239 -9.29 -3.81 0.51
N PHE A 240 -8.98 -5.01 1.00
CA PHE A 240 -9.72 -6.24 0.67
C PHE A 240 -10.41 -6.86 1.89
N GLY A 241 -10.57 -6.06 2.96
CA GLY A 241 -11.18 -6.46 4.21
C GLY A 241 -12.70 -6.30 4.22
N ASN A 242 -13.26 -6.17 5.42
CA ASN A 242 -14.68 -5.93 5.63
C ASN A 242 -14.90 -4.50 6.14
N PHE A 243 -16.09 -3.95 5.87
CA PHE A 243 -16.43 -2.57 6.22
C PHE A 243 -16.37 -2.29 7.73
N SER A 244 -16.76 -3.25 8.58
CA SER A 244 -16.73 -3.04 10.04
C SER A 244 -15.31 -2.85 10.57
N THR A 245 -14.34 -3.63 10.07
CA THR A 245 -12.93 -3.46 10.41
C THR A 245 -12.41 -2.12 9.89
N LEU A 246 -12.67 -1.79 8.62
CA LEU A 246 -12.25 -0.52 8.02
C LEU A 246 -12.82 0.68 8.80
N LEU A 247 -14.11 0.65 9.12
CA LEU A 247 -14.75 1.74 9.85
C LEU A 247 -14.16 1.91 11.25
N ASN A 248 -13.85 0.80 11.94
CA ASN A 248 -13.16 0.84 13.23
C ASN A 248 -11.75 1.45 13.12
N ASP A 249 -10.95 0.99 12.16
CA ASP A 249 -9.56 1.46 11.99
C ASP A 249 -9.54 2.95 11.52
N VAL A 250 -10.52 3.37 10.71
CA VAL A 250 -10.78 4.79 10.37
C VAL A 250 -11.13 5.59 11.63
N THR A 251 -12.08 5.11 12.43
CA THR A 251 -12.57 5.81 13.63
C THR A 251 -11.46 6.02 14.65
N LEU A 252 -10.65 4.98 14.89
CA LEU A 252 -9.57 5.03 15.86
C LEU A 252 -8.27 5.60 15.30
N SER A 253 -8.23 6.03 14.05
CA SER A 253 -7.06 6.71 13.52
C SER A 253 -6.92 8.11 14.15
N PRO A 254 -5.77 8.45 14.75
CA PRO A 254 -5.52 9.83 15.19
C PRO A 254 -5.55 10.84 14.04
N THR A 255 -5.33 10.42 12.79
CA THR A 255 -5.46 11.28 11.60
C THR A 255 -6.91 11.72 11.42
N MET A 256 -7.85 10.77 11.43
CA MET A 256 -9.29 11.07 11.34
C MET A 256 -9.76 11.80 12.61
N GLY A 257 -9.30 11.34 13.77
CA GLY A 257 -9.67 11.93 15.05
C GLY A 257 -9.28 13.41 15.16
N HIS A 258 -8.10 13.79 14.66
CA HIS A 258 -7.73 15.20 14.52
C HIS A 258 -8.59 15.90 13.47
N TYR A 259 -8.74 15.30 12.28
CA TYR A 259 -9.43 15.95 11.17
C TYR A 259 -10.87 16.34 11.50
N LEU A 260 -11.59 15.50 12.24
CA LEU A 260 -13.01 15.70 12.59
C LEU A 260 -13.25 15.94 14.08
N ASP A 261 -12.22 16.37 14.81
CA ASP A 261 -12.33 16.82 16.22
C ASP A 261 -12.89 15.76 17.19
N MET A 262 -12.70 14.48 16.88
CA MET A 262 -13.02 13.37 17.80
C MET A 262 -11.92 13.19 18.85
N VAL A 263 -10.65 13.44 18.48
CA VAL A 263 -9.55 13.36 19.44
C VAL A 263 -9.71 14.44 20.50
N ARG A 264 -9.66 14.04 21.78
CA ARG A 264 -9.93 14.85 22.96
C ARG A 264 -11.36 15.41 23.02
N ASN A 265 -12.31 14.81 22.30
CA ASN A 265 -13.72 15.09 22.50
C ASN A 265 -14.12 14.61 23.90
N ASP A 266 -14.52 15.54 24.77
CA ASP A 266 -14.76 15.27 26.19
C ASP A 266 -16.26 15.19 26.44
N LYS A 267 -16.64 14.46 27.50
CA LYS A 267 -18.02 14.34 27.95
C LYS A 267 -18.65 15.70 28.27
N PRO A 268 -19.99 15.81 28.22
CA PRO A 268 -20.67 17.05 28.56
C PRO A 268 -20.31 17.51 29.98
N ASP A 269 -20.21 18.81 30.17
CA ASP A 269 -20.02 19.42 31.49
C ASP A 269 -21.05 20.55 31.68
N PRO A 270 -22.11 20.30 32.48
CA PRO A 270 -23.15 21.28 32.75
C PRO A 270 -22.64 22.56 33.44
N THR A 271 -21.48 22.50 34.10
CA THR A 271 -20.92 23.66 34.81
C THR A 271 -20.33 24.68 33.84
N SER A 272 -19.62 24.19 32.82
CA SER A 272 -19.05 25.02 31.76
C SER A 272 -19.98 25.20 30.55
N GLY A 273 -21.04 24.40 30.44
CA GLY A 273 -21.92 24.36 29.27
C GLY A 273 -21.29 23.65 28.07
N ARG A 274 -20.25 22.83 28.31
CA ARG A 274 -19.59 22.07 27.25
C ARG A 274 -20.47 20.91 26.81
N GLU A 275 -20.64 20.78 25.51
CA GLU A 275 -21.26 19.62 24.87
C GLU A 275 -20.24 18.88 24.00
N PRO A 276 -20.40 17.55 23.78
CA PRO A 276 -19.57 16.79 22.86
C PRO A 276 -19.59 17.36 21.44
N ASN A 277 -18.44 17.34 20.77
CA ASN A 277 -18.33 17.73 19.38
C ASN A 277 -19.05 16.72 18.48
N GLU A 278 -19.98 17.20 17.64
CA GLU A 278 -20.80 16.37 16.76
C GLU A 278 -20.17 16.11 15.38
N ASN A 279 -19.05 16.75 15.05
CA ASN A 279 -18.49 16.74 13.68
C ASN A 279 -18.24 15.30 13.18
N TYR A 280 -17.49 14.50 13.94
CA TYR A 280 -17.28 13.09 13.57
C TYR A 280 -18.58 12.27 13.49
N ALA A 281 -19.54 12.51 14.40
CA ALA A 281 -20.84 11.84 14.38
C ALA A 281 -21.65 12.17 13.11
N ARG A 282 -21.58 13.41 12.62
CA ARG A 282 -22.19 13.81 11.35
C ARG A 282 -21.53 13.13 10.18
N GLU A 283 -20.21 13.21 10.08
CA GLU A 283 -19.51 12.71 8.89
C GLU A 283 -19.52 11.19 8.80
N ILE A 284 -19.36 10.48 9.93
CA ILE A 284 -19.38 9.02 9.92
C ILE A 284 -20.72 8.47 9.41
N LEU A 285 -21.84 9.10 9.77
CA LEU A 285 -23.17 8.73 9.28
C LEU A 285 -23.42 9.24 7.86
N GLN A 286 -23.21 10.54 7.64
CA GLN A 286 -23.61 11.21 6.41
C GLN A 286 -22.71 10.89 5.22
N LEU A 287 -21.40 11.03 5.38
CA LEU A 287 -20.46 10.97 4.26
C LEU A 287 -19.80 9.60 4.12
N PHE A 288 -19.63 8.89 5.23
CA PHE A 288 -18.77 7.70 5.24
C PHE A 288 -19.52 6.37 5.29
N SER A 289 -20.83 6.36 5.60
CA SER A 289 -21.54 5.09 5.79
C SER A 289 -22.95 5.02 5.20
N ILE A 290 -23.87 5.93 5.55
CA ILE A 290 -25.31 5.71 5.29
C ILE A 290 -26.00 6.83 4.52
N GLY A 291 -25.41 8.02 4.42
CA GLY A 291 -26.05 9.14 3.72
C GLY A 291 -27.23 9.74 4.47
N LEU A 292 -27.88 10.73 3.85
CA LEU A 292 -29.01 11.47 4.44
C LEU A 292 -30.37 10.82 4.23
N SER A 293 -30.50 9.92 3.24
CA SER A 293 -31.79 9.35 2.86
C SER A 293 -31.71 7.83 2.77
N GLN A 294 -32.76 7.15 3.23
CA GLN A 294 -32.87 5.70 3.11
C GLN A 294 -32.80 5.29 1.63
N LEU A 295 -32.11 4.17 1.38
CA LEU A 295 -31.86 3.66 0.03
C LEU A 295 -32.50 2.29 -0.15
N ASN A 296 -32.99 2.03 -1.35
CA ASN A 296 -33.26 0.67 -1.81
C ASN A 296 -31.94 -0.06 -2.08
N PRO A 297 -31.94 -1.41 -2.17
CA PRO A 297 -30.74 -2.17 -2.50
C PRO A 297 -30.07 -1.78 -3.84
N ASP A 298 -30.83 -1.21 -4.78
CA ASP A 298 -30.33 -0.71 -6.06
C ASP A 298 -29.76 0.73 -6.00
N GLY A 299 -29.76 1.35 -4.81
CA GLY A 299 -29.24 2.69 -4.58
C GLY A 299 -30.20 3.83 -4.90
N THR A 300 -31.45 3.54 -5.30
CA THR A 300 -32.51 4.55 -5.43
C THR A 300 -33.00 5.02 -4.06
N VAL A 301 -33.45 6.27 -3.97
CA VAL A 301 -33.90 6.88 -2.72
C VAL A 301 -35.30 6.37 -2.37
N GLN A 302 -35.50 5.96 -1.12
CA GLN A 302 -36.83 5.65 -0.58
C GLN A 302 -37.57 6.95 -0.27
N VAL A 303 -38.83 7.01 -0.65
CA VAL A 303 -39.70 8.17 -0.47
C VAL A 303 -40.98 7.78 0.29
N ASP A 304 -41.55 8.71 1.03
CA ASP A 304 -42.84 8.54 1.70
C ASP A 304 -44.03 8.61 0.71
N GLY A 305 -45.26 8.55 1.23
CA GLY A 305 -46.48 8.64 0.42
C GLY A 305 -46.68 9.96 -0.34
N ASN A 306 -45.89 11.00 -0.03
CA ASN A 306 -45.90 12.29 -0.71
C ASN A 306 -44.69 12.46 -1.66
N GLY A 307 -43.84 11.45 -1.81
CA GLY A 307 -42.64 11.53 -2.62
C GLY A 307 -41.45 12.23 -1.95
N ILE A 308 -41.49 12.44 -0.63
CA ILE A 308 -40.40 13.08 0.13
C ILE A 308 -39.38 12.01 0.55
N PRO A 309 -38.06 12.21 0.34
CA PRO A 309 -37.03 11.31 0.82
C PRO A 309 -37.13 11.00 2.32
N ILE A 310 -37.08 9.72 2.68
CA ILE A 310 -37.11 9.28 4.07
C ILE A 310 -35.72 9.48 4.68
N PRO A 311 -35.55 10.24 5.78
CA PRO A 311 -34.24 10.46 6.38
C PRO A 311 -33.69 9.19 7.04
N THR A 312 -32.37 9.05 7.05
CA THR A 312 -31.67 7.93 7.73
C THR A 312 -31.60 8.08 9.24
N TYR A 313 -31.58 9.32 9.75
CA TYR A 313 -31.45 9.64 11.17
C TYR A 313 -32.01 11.04 11.47
N THR A 314 -32.11 11.38 12.77
CA THR A 314 -32.50 12.71 13.26
C THR A 314 -31.32 13.41 13.93
N GLN A 315 -31.51 14.67 14.34
CA GLN A 315 -30.52 15.39 15.14
C GLN A 315 -30.24 14.68 16.48
N ASP A 316 -31.25 14.09 17.12
CA ASP A 316 -31.07 13.37 18.39
C ASP A 316 -30.16 12.14 18.22
N THR A 317 -30.20 11.49 17.06
CA THR A 317 -29.26 10.42 16.73
C THR A 317 -27.83 10.96 16.62
N ILE A 318 -27.63 12.11 15.99
CA ILE A 318 -26.30 12.74 15.89
C ILE A 318 -25.74 13.06 17.27
N ILE A 319 -26.57 13.60 18.16
CA ILE A 319 -26.22 13.85 19.56
C ILE A 319 -25.82 12.52 20.24
N GLY A 320 -26.65 11.48 20.14
CA GLY A 320 -26.32 10.18 20.75
C GLY A 320 -24.98 9.61 20.27
N PHE A 321 -24.68 9.68 18.97
CA PHE A 321 -23.36 9.28 18.44
C PHE A 321 -22.23 10.21 18.91
N ALA A 322 -22.44 11.52 18.99
CA ALA A 322 -21.43 12.45 19.49
C ALA A 322 -20.99 12.11 20.92
N HIS A 323 -21.95 11.69 21.76
CA HIS A 323 -21.70 11.22 23.12
C HIS A 323 -20.94 9.88 23.13
N VAL A 324 -21.21 8.97 22.18
CA VAL A 324 -20.41 7.72 22.02
C VAL A 324 -18.94 8.05 21.75
N PHE A 325 -18.67 9.06 20.92
CA PHE A 325 -17.32 9.39 20.47
C PHE A 325 -16.51 10.25 21.45
N THR A 326 -16.96 10.40 22.69
CA THR A 326 -16.20 11.07 23.77
C THR A 326 -15.17 10.13 24.41
N GLY A 327 -14.09 10.70 24.97
CA GLY A 327 -13.12 9.95 25.76
C GLY A 327 -11.93 9.37 24.99
N TRP A 328 -11.67 9.81 23.76
CA TRP A 328 -10.55 9.33 22.96
C TRP A 328 -9.38 10.31 22.94
N ALA A 329 -8.14 9.81 23.03
CA ALA A 329 -6.94 10.65 22.96
C ALA A 329 -5.92 10.10 21.97
N TYR A 330 -4.96 10.94 21.58
CA TYR A 330 -3.80 10.50 20.80
C TYR A 330 -3.08 9.32 21.50
N PRO A 331 -2.54 8.36 20.72
CA PRO A 331 -1.72 7.28 21.27
C PRO A 331 -0.57 7.83 22.13
N THR A 332 -0.18 7.04 23.12
CA THR A 332 0.95 7.38 23.98
C THR A 332 2.26 7.14 23.24
N LYS A 333 3.06 8.20 23.09
CA LYS A 333 4.42 8.09 22.52
C LYS A 333 5.29 7.20 23.42
N ALA A 334 6.17 6.42 22.81
CA ALA A 334 7.09 5.55 23.55
C ALA A 334 7.87 6.34 24.63
N GLY A 335 7.89 5.81 25.86
CA GLY A 335 8.54 6.44 27.02
C GLY A 335 7.72 7.53 27.72
N GLN A 336 6.47 7.79 27.31
CA GLN A 336 5.55 8.71 27.99
C GLN A 336 4.48 7.94 28.77
N THR A 337 3.87 8.62 29.75
CA THR A 337 2.68 8.11 30.45
C THR A 337 1.42 8.50 29.68
N ALA A 338 0.44 7.60 29.61
CA ALA A 338 -0.83 7.87 28.95
C ALA A 338 -1.57 9.03 29.65
N SER A 339 -2.06 9.98 28.85
CA SER A 339 -2.86 11.11 29.29
C SER A 339 -3.93 11.42 28.26
N PHE A 340 -5.12 11.85 28.70
CA PHE A 340 -6.17 12.32 27.81
C PHE A 340 -5.69 13.50 26.95
N TYR A 341 -4.78 14.32 27.49
CA TYR A 341 -4.18 15.45 26.80
C TYR A 341 -2.83 15.12 26.14
N ASN A 342 -2.56 13.83 25.82
CA ASN A 342 -1.39 13.39 25.05
C ASN A 342 -1.16 14.28 23.83
N GLY A 343 0.07 14.76 23.61
CA GLY A 343 0.44 15.54 22.42
C GLY A 343 0.20 14.76 21.13
N GLU A 344 0.15 15.47 20.00
CA GLU A 344 -0.09 14.84 18.70
C GLU A 344 0.93 13.73 18.43
N TYR A 345 0.42 12.54 18.12
CA TYR A 345 1.22 11.40 17.75
C TYR A 345 0.37 10.46 16.89
N TYR A 346 0.89 10.07 15.73
CA TYR A 346 0.16 9.27 14.74
C TYR A 346 0.65 7.82 14.65
N GLY A 347 1.54 7.39 15.55
CA GLY A 347 2.20 6.07 15.52
C GLY A 347 1.36 4.91 16.05
N GLY A 348 0.04 5.04 16.10
CA GLY A 348 -0.88 4.01 16.59
C GLY A 348 -2.33 4.49 16.61
N PRO A 349 -3.29 3.64 16.98
CA PRO A 349 -4.67 4.06 17.17
C PRO A 349 -4.82 4.97 18.39
N MET A 350 -5.87 5.80 18.40
CA MET A 350 -6.30 6.53 19.58
C MET A 350 -6.61 5.57 20.74
N ILE A 351 -6.42 6.05 21.97
CA ILE A 351 -6.61 5.27 23.18
C ILE A 351 -7.77 5.82 24.03
N PRO A 352 -8.51 4.95 24.72
CA PRO A 352 -9.70 5.33 25.49
C PRO A 352 -9.35 5.88 26.88
N PHE A 353 -10.20 6.78 27.38
CA PHE A 353 -10.17 7.33 28.73
C PHE A 353 -11.61 7.44 29.27
N ASP A 354 -12.08 6.42 29.98
CA ASP A 354 -13.45 6.36 30.51
C ASP A 354 -13.82 7.56 31.40
N ALA A 355 -12.84 8.16 32.09
CA ALA A 355 -13.06 9.36 32.89
C ALA A 355 -13.54 10.58 32.08
N HIS A 356 -13.28 10.60 30.77
CA HIS A 356 -13.66 11.62 29.79
C HIS A 356 -14.78 11.16 28.84
N HIS A 357 -15.35 9.98 29.07
CA HIS A 357 -16.48 9.47 28.32
C HIS A 357 -17.79 9.81 29.00
N ASP A 358 -18.83 10.10 28.21
CA ASP A 358 -20.16 10.32 28.74
C ASP A 358 -20.79 9.00 29.18
N PRO A 359 -21.14 8.80 30.47
CA PRO A 359 -21.78 7.58 30.92
C PRO A 359 -23.29 7.55 30.67
N GLY A 360 -23.90 8.60 30.09
CA GLY A 360 -25.33 8.68 29.83
C GLY A 360 -25.86 7.70 28.79
N ASP A 361 -27.19 7.60 28.71
CA ASP A 361 -27.91 6.86 27.65
C ASP A 361 -27.65 7.51 26.28
N LYS A 362 -27.53 6.71 25.21
CA LYS A 362 -27.19 7.21 23.87
C LYS A 362 -28.12 6.64 22.81
N LEU A 363 -28.84 7.50 22.11
CA LEU A 363 -29.72 7.12 21.00
C LEU A 363 -28.90 6.90 19.71
N LEU A 364 -29.03 5.73 19.11
CA LEU A 364 -28.38 5.33 17.86
C LEU A 364 -29.39 5.19 16.71
N LEU A 365 -28.95 4.62 15.58
CA LEU A 365 -29.80 4.40 14.41
C LEU A 365 -30.92 3.41 14.74
N ASN A 366 -32.04 3.56 14.02
CA ASN A 366 -33.21 2.67 14.12
C ASN A 366 -33.83 2.60 15.52
N GLY A 367 -33.68 3.65 16.33
CA GLY A 367 -34.26 3.73 17.68
C GLY A 367 -33.57 2.86 18.72
N VAL A 368 -32.39 2.33 18.42
CA VAL A 368 -31.58 1.59 19.41
C VAL A 368 -31.03 2.56 20.44
N THR A 369 -31.16 2.26 21.72
CA THR A 369 -30.56 3.05 22.81
C THR A 369 -29.49 2.23 23.51
N LEU A 370 -28.27 2.75 23.60
CA LEU A 370 -27.26 2.24 24.51
C LEU A 370 -27.60 2.72 25.92
N PRO A 371 -27.81 1.81 26.89
CA PRO A 371 -28.03 2.21 28.28
C PRO A 371 -26.74 2.80 28.86
N GLY A 372 -26.90 3.73 29.80
CA GLY A 372 -25.79 4.35 30.50
C GLY A 372 -24.95 3.35 31.32
N GLY A 373 -23.71 3.75 31.62
CA GLY A 373 -22.72 2.95 32.33
C GLY A 373 -21.78 2.14 31.44
N GLY A 374 -21.83 2.32 30.12
CA GLY A 374 -20.84 1.81 29.18
C GLY A 374 -19.47 2.47 29.31
N THR A 375 -18.45 1.83 28.74
CA THR A 375 -17.08 2.36 28.62
C THR A 375 -16.86 3.00 27.27
N THR A 376 -15.82 3.82 27.14
CA THR A 376 -15.41 4.43 25.86
C THR A 376 -15.31 3.38 24.75
N GLN A 377 -14.74 2.21 25.08
CA GLN A 377 -14.53 1.14 24.11
C GLN A 377 -15.82 0.36 23.81
N SER A 378 -16.64 0.02 24.81
CA SER A 378 -17.87 -0.77 24.59
C SER A 378 -18.87 -0.01 23.75
N ASP A 379 -19.03 1.28 24.02
CA ASP A 379 -20.01 2.13 23.35
C ASP A 379 -19.59 2.39 21.91
N LEU A 380 -18.30 2.60 21.66
CA LEU A 380 -17.76 2.66 20.29
C LEU A 380 -18.06 1.36 19.53
N THR A 381 -17.75 0.20 20.12
CA THR A 381 -17.98 -1.09 19.46
C THR A 381 -19.46 -1.29 19.11
N ALA A 382 -20.38 -0.98 20.02
CA ALA A 382 -21.81 -1.10 19.77
C ALA A 382 -22.30 -0.12 18.69
N ALA A 383 -21.81 1.13 18.70
CA ALA A 383 -22.16 2.13 17.71
C ALA A 383 -21.65 1.79 16.31
N LEU A 384 -20.41 1.33 16.17
CA LEU A 384 -19.87 0.91 14.88
C LEU A 384 -20.57 -0.34 14.33
N GLN A 385 -20.97 -1.27 15.19
CA GLN A 385 -21.81 -2.41 14.80
C GLN A 385 -23.20 -1.96 14.33
N ASN A 386 -23.80 -0.99 15.02
CA ASN A 386 -25.08 -0.41 14.62
C ASN A 386 -25.00 0.27 13.24
N ILE A 387 -23.92 1.01 12.95
CA ILE A 387 -23.67 1.59 11.63
C ILE A 387 -23.45 0.49 10.58
N ALA A 388 -22.52 -0.43 10.83
CA ALA A 388 -22.15 -1.47 9.86
C ALA A 388 -23.33 -2.40 9.52
N GLY A 389 -24.28 -2.57 10.44
CA GLY A 389 -25.51 -3.34 10.23
C GLY A 389 -26.64 -2.57 9.52
N HIS A 390 -26.47 -1.28 9.22
CA HIS A 390 -27.51 -0.47 8.60
C HIS A 390 -27.68 -0.80 7.10
N PRO A 391 -28.92 -0.97 6.59
CA PRO A 391 -29.18 -1.42 5.22
C PRO A 391 -28.65 -0.48 4.14
N ASN A 392 -28.48 0.82 4.45
CA ASN A 392 -27.89 1.77 3.50
C ASN A 392 -26.40 1.56 3.22
N VAL A 393 -25.63 0.89 4.09
CA VAL A 393 -24.16 0.85 3.94
C VAL A 393 -23.74 0.31 2.58
N GLY A 394 -24.30 -0.84 2.18
CA GLY A 394 -23.99 -1.46 0.90
C GLY A 394 -24.31 -0.56 -0.31
N PRO A 395 -25.57 -0.13 -0.48
CA PRO A 395 -25.96 0.76 -1.58
C PRO A 395 -25.24 2.11 -1.58
N PHE A 396 -25.02 2.70 -0.40
CA PHE A 396 -24.35 4.00 -0.27
C PHE A 396 -22.89 3.90 -0.72
N LEU A 397 -22.11 2.95 -0.18
CA LEU A 397 -20.70 2.76 -0.56
C LEU A 397 -20.57 2.36 -2.03
N SER A 398 -21.46 1.49 -2.53
CA SER A 398 -21.43 1.05 -3.93
C SER A 398 -21.58 2.22 -4.89
N LYS A 399 -22.42 3.22 -4.58
CA LYS A 399 -22.57 4.42 -5.41
C LYS A 399 -21.34 5.32 -5.43
N GLN A 400 -20.51 5.30 -4.38
CA GLN A 400 -19.27 6.08 -4.32
C GLN A 400 -18.11 5.43 -5.10
N LEU A 401 -18.23 4.13 -5.40
CA LEU A 401 -17.20 3.35 -6.10
C LEU A 401 -17.44 3.22 -7.61
N ILE A 402 -18.53 3.80 -8.14
CA ILE A 402 -18.93 3.76 -9.56
C ILE A 402 -18.28 4.89 -10.35
#